data_AF-A0A9Q1H3B6-F1
#
_entry.id   AF-A0A9Q1H3B6-F1
#
_cell.length_a   1.000
_cell.length_b   1.000
_cell.length_c   1.000
_cell.angle_alpha   90.00
_cell.angle_beta   90.00
_cell.angle_gamma   90.00
#
_symmetry.space_group_name_H-M   'P 1'
#
loop_
_entity.id
_entity.type
_entity.pdbx_description
1 polymer ?
#
loop_
_entity_poly.entity_id
_entity_poly.type
_entity_poly.pdbx_seq_one_letter_code
_entity_poly.pdbx_strand_id
1 'polypeptide(L)'
;MRMKARYLVLLLGCCLLLCLVMMLSGRDADGRKPDKASSRGLGDLEFNQNGRKNSKSDTLDGKKTTPGEGHKVLNEPHNHVLEVGADRPRQLEKVVSGGSARERKDNAKEKQHPLPRGKLSEIGSFNSKVRQDCIPRENVTFIKAHKTGSSTVQNIFLRYGEKHNLTFVLPPAGHHLGYPNYFEKRYMLRNERDVYNIFCHHARFSQTIPQVMPPNTLYITIVRDPVKVFESAFIYFKMDYRLGMTNDPKALEKFLKNAESYYQSATNKVHMKNPMLFDLGFSMEDFHSEALIQKAIKTFHKRFRLVMVAEYFEESLILLRDLLCWSTEDVVVFKMNTRKDDSIVPLTEQTKEGIRSWNKGDVMLYEHFNRTIQDRIGEYGRARMAEQVALLRQKTQELYDKCIESDKANKEDGDFKVWQPFGVHINAFVLRTEEKENPLCARMIIPEIQYTKNLRKKQYGIESKPQNPQAHQNDVFKYLGKRKNANFPQA
;
A
#
# COMPACT_ATOMS: atom_id res chain seq x y z
N MET A 1 61.90 -9.95 18.78
CA MET A 1 62.26 -8.73 18.02
C MET A 1 61.79 -8.67 16.56
N ARG A 2 61.59 -9.79 15.84
CA ARG A 2 61.13 -9.78 14.43
C ARG A 2 59.65 -9.41 14.19
N MET A 3 58.79 -9.44 15.22
CA MET A 3 57.36 -9.07 15.09
C MET A 3 57.11 -7.55 15.16
N LYS A 4 57.93 -6.81 15.93
CA LYS A 4 57.83 -5.34 16.05
C LYS A 4 58.29 -4.61 14.77
N ALA A 5 59.25 -5.18 14.04
CA ALA A 5 59.71 -4.62 12.77
C ALA A 5 58.65 -4.70 11.66
N ARG A 6 57.84 -5.77 11.60
CA ARG A 6 56.77 -5.92 10.59
C ARG A 6 55.62 -4.93 10.80
N TYR A 7 55.29 -4.62 12.05
CA TYR A 7 54.28 -3.60 12.37
C TYR A 7 54.74 -2.18 12.01
N LEU A 8 56.02 -1.87 12.19
CA LEU A 8 56.57 -0.54 11.86
C LEU A 8 56.58 -0.28 10.34
N VAL A 9 56.87 -1.31 9.52
CA VAL A 9 56.81 -1.19 8.05
C VAL A 9 55.37 -1.03 7.55
N LEU A 10 54.39 -1.70 8.17
CA LEU A 10 52.97 -1.55 7.84
C LEU A 10 52.41 -0.17 8.22
N LEU A 11 52.80 0.37 9.37
CA LEU A 11 52.41 1.72 9.80
C LEU A 11 53.01 2.81 8.91
N LEU A 12 54.29 2.69 8.54
CA LEU A 12 54.95 3.63 7.62
C LEU A 12 54.34 3.57 6.21
N GLY A 13 53.97 2.38 5.74
CA GLY A 13 53.28 2.19 4.45
C GLY A 13 51.89 2.84 4.41
N CYS A 14 51.10 2.72 5.49
CA CYS A 14 49.79 3.37 5.58
C CYS A 14 49.89 4.91 5.63
N CYS A 15 50.87 5.46 6.35
CA CYS A 15 51.07 6.92 6.41
C CYS A 15 51.47 7.51 5.04
N LEU A 16 52.35 6.83 4.29
CA LEU A 16 52.74 7.28 2.95
C LEU A 16 51.58 7.22 1.95
N LEU A 17 50.72 6.20 2.04
CA LEU A 17 49.54 6.08 1.18
C LEU A 17 48.50 7.16 1.47
N LEU A 18 48.29 7.50 2.75
CA LEU A 18 47.41 8.59 3.17
C LEU A 18 47.93 9.97 2.72
N CYS A 19 49.24 10.23 2.81
CA CYS A 19 49.85 11.45 2.29
C CYS A 19 49.72 11.57 0.76
N LEU A 20 49.88 10.47 0.02
CA LEU A 20 49.74 10.47 -1.44
C LEU A 20 48.29 10.76 -1.87
N VAL A 21 47.30 10.21 -1.15
CA VAL A 21 45.88 10.45 -1.41
C VAL A 21 45.50 11.91 -1.10
N MET A 22 46.05 12.50 -0.04
CA MET A 22 45.85 13.92 0.30
C MET A 22 46.45 14.86 -0.76
N MET A 23 47.68 14.57 -1.22
CA MET A 23 48.37 15.35 -2.27
C MET A 23 47.64 15.31 -3.62
N LEU A 24 47.03 14.17 -3.98
CA LEU A 24 46.31 14.00 -5.24
C LEU A 24 44.87 14.55 -5.24
N SER A 25 44.30 14.86 -4.07
CA SER A 25 42.92 15.32 -3.95
C SER A 25 42.74 16.82 -3.73
N GLY A 26 43.85 17.60 -3.65
CA GLY A 26 43.82 19.06 -3.65
C GLY A 26 42.98 19.67 -2.53
N ARG A 27 42.93 19.03 -1.36
CA ARG A 27 42.16 19.45 -0.18
C ARG A 27 43.09 19.60 1.01
N ASP A 28 43.01 20.73 1.68
CA ASP A 28 43.71 20.94 2.95
C ASP A 28 43.06 20.14 4.09
N ALA A 29 43.83 19.92 5.16
CA ALA A 29 43.55 19.01 6.29
C ALA A 29 42.26 19.29 7.10
N ASP A 30 41.45 20.27 6.69
CA ASP A 30 40.17 20.64 7.33
C ASP A 30 38.96 20.58 6.37
N GLY A 31 39.11 19.93 5.19
CA GLY A 31 38.00 19.48 4.35
C GLY A 31 37.14 20.57 3.67
N ARG A 32 37.56 21.84 3.67
CA ARG A 32 36.81 22.95 3.04
C ARG A 32 37.40 23.33 1.67
N LYS A 33 36.52 23.58 0.68
CA LYS A 33 36.88 24.23 -0.59
C LYS A 33 37.08 25.73 -0.37
N PRO A 34 38.00 26.40 -1.08
CA PRO A 34 38.13 27.85 -0.98
C PRO A 34 36.97 28.55 -1.70
N ASP A 35 36.33 29.47 -0.99
CA ASP A 35 35.30 30.37 -1.49
C ASP A 35 35.89 31.38 -2.51
N LYS A 36 35.20 31.57 -3.64
CA LYS A 36 35.42 32.72 -4.52
C LYS A 36 34.28 33.72 -4.34
N ALA A 37 34.61 34.90 -3.83
CA ALA A 37 33.76 36.07 -3.84
C ALA A 37 34.43 37.22 -4.60
N SER A 38 33.57 38.03 -5.25
CA SER A 38 33.70 39.47 -5.59
C SER A 38 34.01 39.89 -7.04
N SER A 39 33.03 40.58 -7.66
CA SER A 39 33.07 41.95 -8.25
C SER A 39 31.98 42.07 -9.34
N ARG A 40 30.87 42.81 -9.17
CA ARG A 40 30.60 44.27 -9.26
C ARG A 40 30.93 44.94 -10.62
N GLY A 41 29.89 45.57 -11.21
CA GLY A 41 29.89 46.61 -12.26
C GLY A 41 28.50 46.68 -12.92
N LEU A 42 27.54 47.52 -12.50
CA LEU A 42 27.32 48.96 -12.77
C LEU A 42 27.20 49.35 -14.25
N GLY A 43 26.09 50.00 -14.62
CA GLY A 43 25.87 50.64 -15.92
C GLY A 43 24.38 50.94 -16.20
N ASP A 44 24.00 52.19 -15.93
CA ASP A 44 22.67 52.81 -15.93
C ASP A 44 21.99 53.02 -17.30
N LEU A 45 20.67 53.30 -17.24
CA LEU A 45 19.92 54.40 -17.92
C LEU A 45 18.41 54.10 -17.71
N GLU A 46 17.69 54.75 -16.78
CA GLU A 46 17.06 56.10 -16.89
C GLU A 46 16.18 56.24 -18.16
N PHE A 47 14.95 56.78 -18.18
CA PHE A 47 14.20 57.60 -17.24
C PHE A 47 12.72 57.70 -17.73
N ASN A 48 11.90 58.30 -16.85
CA ASN A 48 10.62 58.97 -17.10
C ASN A 48 9.34 58.18 -17.37
N GLN A 49 8.16 58.59 -16.88
CA GLN A 49 7.64 59.35 -15.73
C GLN A 49 6.17 59.64 -16.09
N ASN A 50 5.37 59.94 -15.05
CA ASN A 50 4.04 60.54 -15.06
C ASN A 50 2.88 59.59 -15.42
N GLY A 51 1.76 59.57 -14.69
CA GLY A 51 1.35 60.41 -13.58
C GLY A 51 -0.17 60.61 -13.59
N ARG A 52 -0.81 60.21 -12.49
CA ARG A 52 -1.98 60.82 -11.83
C ARG A 52 -3.35 60.95 -12.55
N LYS A 53 -4.33 60.34 -11.85
CA LYS A 53 -5.55 60.91 -11.20
C LYS A 53 -6.88 61.02 -11.98
N ASN A 54 -7.91 60.50 -11.26
CA ASN A 54 -9.28 61.02 -11.05
C ASN A 54 -10.22 61.07 -12.28
N SER A 55 -11.56 60.95 -12.21
CA SER A 55 -12.58 60.60 -11.19
C SER A 55 -13.96 60.84 -11.86
N LYS A 56 -14.99 60.02 -11.59
CA LYS A 56 -16.46 60.35 -11.63
C LYS A 56 -17.04 60.83 -13.00
N SER A 57 -18.32 60.71 -13.39
CA SER A 57 -19.62 60.30 -12.83
C SER A 57 -20.70 60.39 -13.95
N ASP A 58 -21.80 59.64 -13.79
CA ASP A 58 -23.22 59.94 -14.15
C ASP A 58 -23.68 59.98 -15.63
N THR A 59 -24.62 59.08 -16.04
CA THR A 59 -26.10 59.22 -16.26
C THR A 59 -26.45 59.52 -17.74
N LEU A 60 -27.59 59.18 -18.39
CA LEU A 60 -28.95 58.68 -18.10
C LEU A 60 -29.65 58.26 -19.45
N ASP A 61 -30.88 57.70 -19.33
CA ASP A 61 -31.98 57.54 -20.33
C ASP A 61 -31.94 56.42 -21.40
N GLY A 62 -33.02 55.67 -21.71
CA GLY A 62 -34.41 55.63 -21.21
C GLY A 62 -35.41 55.02 -22.23
N LYS A 63 -36.45 54.31 -21.71
CA LYS A 63 -37.79 53.98 -22.30
C LYS A 63 -37.88 52.97 -23.47
N LYS A 64 -38.96 52.21 -23.73
CA LYS A 64 -40.20 51.66 -23.07
C LYS A 64 -41.06 51.15 -24.26
N THR A 65 -41.71 49.98 -24.18
CA THR A 65 -43.15 49.69 -24.49
C THR A 65 -43.46 48.20 -24.72
N THR A 66 -44.55 47.75 -24.07
CA THR A 66 -45.40 46.54 -24.29
C THR A 66 -46.71 47.00 -25.00
N PRO A 67 -47.71 46.18 -25.47
CA PRO A 67 -48.45 45.03 -24.84
C PRO A 67 -48.79 43.87 -25.84
N GLY A 68 -49.50 42.76 -25.57
CA GLY A 68 -50.22 42.16 -24.43
C GLY A 68 -51.00 40.87 -24.86
N GLU A 69 -51.42 40.07 -23.86
CA GLU A 69 -52.54 39.07 -23.78
C GLU A 69 -52.55 37.78 -24.64
N GLY A 70 -52.95 36.58 -24.15
CA GLY A 70 -53.49 36.20 -22.83
C GLY A 70 -53.83 34.69 -22.66
N HIS A 71 -54.30 34.35 -21.45
CA HIS A 71 -55.06 33.15 -20.99
C HIS A 71 -54.35 31.78 -20.92
N LYS A 72 -54.58 30.85 -19.98
CA LYS A 72 -55.26 30.73 -18.67
C LYS A 72 -54.90 29.32 -18.10
N VAL A 73 -54.44 29.24 -16.84
CA VAL A 73 -55.03 28.43 -15.73
C VAL A 73 -54.72 26.92 -15.57
N LEU A 74 -53.94 26.66 -14.50
CA LEU A 74 -54.10 25.73 -13.35
C LEU A 74 -54.08 24.18 -13.46
N ASN A 75 -53.30 23.65 -12.50
CA ASN A 75 -53.50 22.49 -11.61
C ASN A 75 -52.97 21.08 -11.98
N GLU A 76 -51.97 20.61 -11.21
CA GLU A 76 -51.85 19.22 -10.71
C GLU A 76 -52.91 18.95 -9.59
N PRO A 77 -52.94 17.82 -8.84
CA PRO A 77 -52.30 16.48 -8.93
C PRO A 77 -53.34 15.34 -8.69
N HIS A 78 -52.92 14.05 -8.60
CA HIS A 78 -53.35 13.12 -7.52
C HIS A 78 -52.74 11.69 -7.61
N ASN A 79 -52.41 11.20 -6.40
CA ASN A 79 -52.05 9.86 -5.89
C ASN A 79 -52.72 8.62 -6.53
N HIS A 80 -52.05 7.45 -6.47
CA HIS A 80 -52.34 6.41 -5.46
C HIS A 80 -51.39 5.20 -5.44
N VAL A 81 -51.20 4.72 -4.21
CA VAL A 81 -50.52 3.53 -3.68
C VAL A 81 -51.28 2.24 -4.04
N LEU A 82 -50.59 1.09 -4.20
CA LEU A 82 -50.86 -0.19 -3.51
C LEU A 82 -49.90 -1.34 -3.90
N GLU A 83 -49.76 -2.24 -2.94
CA GLU A 83 -48.80 -3.33 -2.75
C GLU A 83 -49.03 -4.61 -3.59
N VAL A 84 -48.15 -5.58 -3.30
CA VAL A 84 -48.30 -7.05 -3.24
C VAL A 84 -47.82 -7.86 -4.46
N GLY A 85 -46.94 -8.85 -4.19
CA GLY A 85 -46.86 -10.05 -5.02
C GLY A 85 -45.48 -10.69 -5.12
N ALA A 86 -45.16 -11.58 -4.18
CA ALA A 86 -44.09 -12.56 -4.30
C ALA A 86 -44.37 -13.58 -5.42
N ASP A 87 -43.35 -14.04 -6.16
CA ASP A 87 -43.09 -15.48 -6.26
C ASP A 87 -41.73 -15.87 -6.87
N ARG A 88 -41.30 -17.09 -6.49
CA ARG A 88 -39.98 -17.71 -6.67
C ARG A 88 -39.83 -18.50 -8.01
N PRO A 89 -38.65 -19.08 -8.32
CA PRO A 89 -38.17 -19.35 -9.69
C PRO A 89 -38.52 -20.74 -10.22
N ARG A 90 -38.54 -20.89 -11.55
CA ARG A 90 -38.50 -22.20 -12.23
C ARG A 90 -37.08 -22.60 -12.60
N GLN A 91 -36.70 -23.77 -12.10
CA GLN A 91 -35.58 -24.60 -12.53
C GLN A 91 -35.81 -25.09 -13.97
N LEU A 92 -34.74 -25.28 -14.73
CA LEU A 92 -34.73 -26.12 -15.93
C LEU A 92 -33.46 -26.95 -15.95
N GLU A 93 -33.68 -28.22 -16.29
CA GLU A 93 -32.88 -29.39 -15.99
C GLU A 93 -31.70 -29.62 -16.93
N LYS A 94 -30.78 -30.45 -16.43
CA LYS A 94 -29.69 -31.10 -17.16
C LYS A 94 -30.26 -32.07 -18.19
N VAL A 95 -29.73 -32.03 -19.41
CA VAL A 95 -29.78 -33.15 -20.35
C VAL A 95 -28.35 -33.59 -20.63
N VAL A 96 -28.07 -34.85 -20.31
CA VAL A 96 -26.87 -35.60 -20.70
C VAL A 96 -27.26 -36.45 -21.89
N SER A 97 -26.50 -36.38 -22.98
CA SER A 97 -26.44 -37.45 -23.98
C SER A 97 -25.04 -37.55 -24.57
N GLY A 98 -24.48 -38.76 -24.50
CA GLY A 98 -23.22 -39.12 -25.14
C GLY A 98 -23.44 -39.51 -26.60
N GLY A 99 -22.38 -39.37 -27.39
CA GLY A 99 -22.34 -39.80 -28.79
C GLY A 99 -20.92 -39.70 -29.33
N SER A 100 -20.31 -40.86 -29.58
CA SER A 100 -18.97 -41.09 -30.11
C SER A 100 -18.89 -40.77 -31.62
N ALA A 101 -17.81 -40.11 -32.06
CA ALA A 101 -17.24 -40.31 -33.40
C ALA A 101 -15.75 -39.92 -33.46
N ARG A 102 -14.90 -40.90 -33.85
CA ARG A 102 -13.58 -40.73 -34.48
C ARG A 102 -13.79 -39.93 -35.79
N GLU A 103 -12.89 -39.16 -36.39
CA GLU A 103 -11.44 -39.24 -36.56
C GLU A 103 -11.04 -37.99 -37.37
N ARG A 104 -9.89 -37.35 -37.08
CA ARG A 104 -8.88 -36.94 -38.08
C ARG A 104 -7.75 -36.14 -37.41
N LYS A 105 -6.55 -36.67 -37.61
CA LYS A 105 -5.26 -36.10 -37.24
C LYS A 105 -4.98 -34.91 -38.15
N ASP A 106 -4.44 -33.82 -37.60
CA ASP A 106 -3.42 -33.02 -38.26
C ASP A 106 -2.45 -32.46 -37.22
N ASN A 107 -1.17 -32.72 -37.47
CA ASN A 107 -0.01 -32.38 -36.66
C ASN A 107 0.47 -30.96 -36.99
N ALA A 108 0.65 -30.12 -35.98
CA ALA A 108 1.65 -29.04 -36.02
C ALA A 108 2.38 -29.02 -34.68
N LYS A 109 3.60 -29.56 -34.68
CA LYS A 109 4.51 -29.60 -33.53
C LYS A 109 5.20 -28.25 -33.38
N GLU A 110 4.83 -27.47 -32.37
CA GLU A 110 5.67 -26.40 -31.84
C GLU A 110 6.39 -26.93 -30.60
N LYS A 111 7.71 -27.11 -30.70
CA LYS A 111 8.57 -27.61 -29.63
C LYS A 111 8.78 -26.51 -28.58
N GLN A 112 8.02 -26.53 -27.50
CA GLN A 112 8.43 -25.86 -26.27
C GLN A 112 9.45 -26.74 -25.52
N HIS A 113 10.70 -26.28 -25.50
CA HIS A 113 11.73 -26.82 -24.62
C HIS A 113 11.39 -26.50 -23.15
N PRO A 114 11.24 -27.48 -22.26
CA PRO A 114 11.14 -27.21 -20.83
C PRO A 114 12.51 -26.74 -20.33
N LEU A 115 12.55 -25.54 -19.75
CA LEU A 115 13.70 -25.04 -19.01
C LEU A 115 14.01 -26.01 -17.84
N PRO A 116 15.30 -26.25 -17.54
CA PRO A 116 15.69 -27.27 -16.57
C PRO A 116 15.20 -26.92 -15.17
N ARG A 117 14.55 -27.89 -14.51
CA ARG A 117 14.23 -27.87 -13.08
C ARG A 117 15.54 -27.82 -12.28
N GLY A 118 16.01 -26.61 -12.00
CA GLY A 118 17.05 -26.38 -11.00
C GLY A 118 16.55 -26.82 -9.63
N LYS A 119 17.35 -27.63 -8.93
CA LYS A 119 17.09 -28.07 -7.56
C LYS A 119 16.79 -26.86 -6.66
N LEU A 120 15.54 -26.75 -6.23
CA LEU A 120 15.08 -25.86 -5.17
C LEU A 120 15.45 -26.50 -3.81
N SER A 121 16.74 -26.61 -3.52
CA SER A 121 17.23 -27.22 -2.28
C SER A 121 18.09 -26.24 -1.50
N GLU A 122 17.49 -25.14 -1.04
CA GLU A 122 18.07 -24.28 0.02
C GLU A 122 17.08 -23.23 0.58
N ILE A 123 15.77 -23.50 0.53
CA ILE A 123 14.76 -22.71 1.26
C ILE A 123 14.10 -23.66 2.23
N GLY A 124 14.31 -23.42 3.53
CA GLY A 124 14.06 -24.36 4.62
C GLY A 124 12.81 -25.23 4.47
N SER A 125 13.06 -26.53 4.33
CA SER A 125 12.11 -27.63 4.38
C SER A 125 11.19 -27.48 5.58
N PHE A 126 9.88 -27.36 5.35
CA PHE A 126 8.86 -27.51 6.38
C PHE A 126 8.70 -29.00 6.70
N ASN A 127 9.67 -29.58 7.41
CA ASN A 127 9.62 -31.01 7.73
C ASN A 127 8.77 -31.27 8.99
N SER A 128 7.88 -32.25 8.86
CA SER A 128 6.82 -32.62 9.77
C SER A 128 7.25 -33.69 10.77
N LYS A 129 7.56 -33.30 12.01
CA LYS A 129 7.40 -34.17 13.19
C LYS A 129 6.76 -33.33 14.30
N VAL A 130 5.96 -33.99 15.13
CA VAL A 130 5.27 -33.50 16.34
C VAL A 130 5.92 -32.24 16.92
N ARG A 131 5.15 -31.15 17.13
CA ARG A 131 5.60 -29.90 17.75
C ARG A 131 6.13 -30.18 19.17
N GLN A 132 7.39 -30.56 19.27
CA GLN A 132 8.23 -30.33 20.43
C GLN A 132 9.35 -29.40 19.95
N ASP A 133 9.39 -28.21 20.55
CA ASP A 133 10.42 -27.17 20.43
C ASP A 133 10.41 -26.24 19.20
N CYS A 134 9.26 -25.64 18.85
CA CYS A 134 9.24 -24.47 17.97
C CYS A 134 9.17 -23.17 18.79
N ILE A 135 10.23 -22.35 18.74
CA ILE A 135 10.32 -21.11 19.52
C ILE A 135 9.60 -19.97 18.78
N PRO A 136 8.62 -19.29 19.41
CA PRO A 136 7.93 -18.14 18.82
C PRO A 136 8.91 -17.08 18.31
N ARG A 137 8.71 -16.62 17.08
CA ARG A 137 9.57 -15.62 16.44
C ARG A 137 9.04 -14.22 16.75
N GLU A 138 9.87 -13.40 17.35
CA GLU A 138 9.52 -12.03 17.76
C GLU A 138 10.04 -10.96 16.77
N ASN A 139 11.12 -11.27 16.04
CA ASN A 139 11.77 -10.33 15.13
C ASN A 139 11.24 -10.50 13.71
N VAL A 140 10.39 -9.57 13.27
CA VAL A 140 9.69 -9.62 11.98
C VAL A 140 9.75 -8.27 11.26
N THR A 141 10.11 -8.32 9.98
CA THR A 141 9.88 -7.21 9.04
C THR A 141 8.79 -7.59 8.07
N PHE A 142 7.66 -6.89 8.15
CA PHE A 142 6.58 -6.94 7.19
C PHE A 142 6.63 -5.70 6.28
N ILE A 143 7.06 -5.89 5.03
CA ILE A 143 7.02 -4.82 4.02
C ILE A 143 5.60 -4.75 3.46
N LYS A 144 4.92 -3.68 3.84
CA LYS A 144 3.51 -3.47 3.61
C LYS A 144 3.26 -2.90 2.21
N ALA A 145 2.82 -3.75 1.27
CA ALA A 145 2.41 -3.29 -0.07
C ALA A 145 1.01 -2.66 -0.05
N HIS A 146 0.80 -1.61 -0.83
CA HIS A 146 -0.48 -0.91 -0.89
C HIS A 146 -1.55 -1.72 -1.63
N LYS A 147 -2.78 -1.67 -1.13
CA LYS A 147 -3.99 -2.25 -1.75
C LYS A 147 -3.98 -3.78 -1.91
N THR A 148 -3.10 -4.47 -1.17
CA THR A 148 -2.97 -5.93 -1.16
C THR A 148 -3.66 -6.62 0.03
N GLY A 149 -4.43 -5.89 0.84
CA GLY A 149 -4.96 -6.42 2.11
C GLY A 149 -3.96 -6.37 3.28
N SER A 150 -2.86 -5.65 3.10
CA SER A 150 -1.75 -5.58 4.04
C SER A 150 -2.08 -4.93 5.39
N SER A 151 -3.09 -4.06 5.50
CA SER A 151 -3.54 -3.53 6.81
C SER A 151 -4.12 -4.61 7.72
N THR A 152 -4.76 -5.61 7.14
CA THR A 152 -5.29 -6.77 7.86
C THR A 152 -4.15 -7.60 8.46
N VAL A 153 -3.07 -7.84 7.70
CA VAL A 153 -1.86 -8.53 8.18
C VAL A 153 -1.09 -7.67 9.19
N GLN A 154 -1.02 -6.35 8.98
CA GLN A 154 -0.41 -5.44 9.95
C GLN A 154 -1.10 -5.52 11.31
N ASN A 155 -2.43 -5.55 11.36
CA ASN A 155 -3.15 -5.67 12.64
C ASN A 155 -2.75 -6.94 13.42
N ILE A 156 -2.50 -8.07 12.74
CA ILE A 156 -1.95 -9.29 13.36
C ILE A 156 -0.60 -8.99 14.05
N PHE A 157 0.34 -8.34 13.34
CA PHE A 157 1.65 -7.99 13.91
C PHE A 157 1.55 -6.98 15.06
N LEU A 158 0.66 -5.99 14.96
CA LEU A 158 0.44 -4.99 16.00
C LEU A 158 -0.11 -5.64 17.27
N ARG A 159 -1.12 -6.51 17.15
CA ARG A 159 -1.71 -7.24 18.27
C ARG A 159 -0.72 -8.17 18.93
N TYR A 160 0.01 -8.96 18.16
CA TYR A 160 1.01 -9.87 18.69
C TYR A 160 2.11 -9.11 19.44
N GLY A 161 2.69 -8.08 18.80
CA GLY A 161 3.74 -7.31 19.44
C GLY A 161 3.28 -6.57 20.69
N GLU A 162 2.04 -6.04 20.71
CA GLU A 162 1.49 -5.43 21.92
C GLU A 162 1.31 -6.44 23.04
N LYS A 163 0.73 -7.62 22.74
CA LYS A 163 0.49 -8.72 23.69
C LYS A 163 1.78 -9.21 24.34
N HIS A 164 2.87 -9.27 23.56
CA HIS A 164 4.17 -9.76 23.99
C HIS A 164 5.15 -8.65 24.40
N ASN A 165 4.68 -7.40 24.55
CA ASN A 165 5.50 -6.23 24.91
C ASN A 165 6.75 -6.02 24.02
N LEU A 166 6.61 -6.33 22.72
CA LEU A 166 7.65 -6.18 21.72
C LEU A 166 7.79 -4.71 21.27
N THR A 167 9.00 -4.34 20.85
CA THR A 167 9.33 -2.99 20.38
C THR A 167 9.02 -2.82 18.88
N PHE A 168 8.42 -1.68 18.50
CA PHE A 168 8.06 -1.40 17.11
C PHE A 168 8.94 -0.30 16.52
N VAL A 169 9.25 -0.43 15.22
CA VAL A 169 9.76 0.69 14.42
C VAL A 169 8.58 1.61 14.10
N LEU A 170 8.45 2.71 14.86
CA LEU A 170 7.31 3.63 14.76
C LEU A 170 7.73 5.00 14.19
N PRO A 171 6.90 5.65 13.38
CA PRO A 171 7.17 7.01 12.93
C PRO A 171 6.95 8.03 14.05
N PRO A 172 7.64 9.19 14.06
CA PRO A 172 7.39 10.23 15.06
C PRO A 172 5.98 10.82 14.97
N ALA A 173 5.42 10.90 13.76
CA ALA A 173 4.09 11.40 13.47
C ALA A 173 3.39 10.55 12.40
N GLY A 174 2.05 10.55 12.39
CA GLY A 174 1.26 9.79 11.42
C GLY A 174 1.44 8.28 11.55
N HIS A 175 1.43 7.58 10.42
CA HIS A 175 1.51 6.12 10.31
C HIS A 175 2.49 5.64 9.22
N HIS A 176 3.25 6.56 8.60
CA HIS A 176 4.21 6.26 7.53
C HIS A 176 5.65 6.48 7.99
N LEU A 177 6.53 5.55 7.66
CA LEU A 177 7.97 5.62 7.92
C LEU A 177 8.70 6.25 6.72
N GLY A 178 8.35 7.50 6.39
CA GLY A 178 9.03 8.29 5.34
C GLY A 178 8.55 8.08 3.91
N TYR A 179 7.50 7.28 3.72
CA TYR A 179 6.89 7.04 2.40
C TYR A 179 6.49 8.37 1.72
N PRO A 180 6.76 8.56 0.41
CA PRO A 180 7.21 7.58 -0.60
C PRO A 180 8.72 7.42 -0.75
N ASN A 181 9.53 8.09 0.07
CA ASN A 181 10.98 7.94 0.00
C ASN A 181 11.41 6.57 0.53
N TYR A 182 12.59 6.12 0.08
CA TYR A 182 13.25 4.97 0.67
C TYR A 182 13.36 5.15 2.19
N PHE A 183 13.11 4.08 2.95
CA PHE A 183 13.21 4.14 4.40
C PHE A 183 14.62 4.54 4.87
N GLU A 184 14.68 5.39 5.88
CA GLU A 184 15.88 5.86 6.54
C GLU A 184 15.63 5.98 8.05
N LYS A 185 16.69 5.85 8.87
CA LYS A 185 16.60 5.93 10.34
C LYS A 185 16.02 7.26 10.86
N ARG A 186 16.05 8.33 10.07
CA ARG A 186 15.43 9.62 10.44
C ARG A 186 13.89 9.59 10.47
N TYR A 187 13.27 8.58 9.86
CA TYR A 187 11.82 8.44 9.81
C TYR A 187 11.24 7.59 10.94
N MET A 188 12.08 7.10 11.86
CA MET A 188 11.64 6.31 13.01
C MET A 188 11.98 7.00 14.33
N LEU A 189 11.20 6.70 15.36
CA LEU A 189 11.53 7.03 16.74
C LEU A 189 12.68 6.13 17.22
N ARG A 190 13.61 6.72 17.95
CA ARG A 190 14.70 6.01 18.64
C ARG A 190 14.24 5.63 20.04
N ASN A 191 14.38 4.35 20.39
CA ASN A 191 14.23 3.91 21.78
C ASN A 191 15.59 3.85 22.48
N GLU A 192 15.59 3.79 23.81
CA GLU A 192 16.82 3.83 24.62
C GLU A 192 17.77 2.66 24.35
N ARG A 193 17.22 1.52 23.90
CA ARG A 193 17.98 0.27 23.71
C ARG A 193 18.48 0.07 22.28
N ASP A 194 18.01 0.89 21.33
CA ASP A 194 18.18 0.71 19.87
C ASP A 194 17.86 -0.72 19.39
N VAL A 195 16.92 -1.40 20.06
CA VAL A 195 16.44 -2.74 19.71
C VAL A 195 15.01 -2.65 19.22
N TYR A 196 14.73 -3.29 18.08
CA TYR A 196 13.41 -3.32 17.45
C TYR A 196 13.03 -4.75 17.10
N ASN A 197 11.79 -5.13 17.39
CA ASN A 197 11.28 -6.47 17.08
C ASN A 197 10.40 -6.46 15.83
N ILE A 198 9.53 -5.47 15.67
CA ILE A 198 8.54 -5.46 14.60
C ILE A 198 8.65 -4.19 13.73
N PHE A 199 8.85 -4.40 12.44
CA PHE A 199 8.70 -3.39 11.39
C PHE A 199 7.47 -3.74 10.56
N CYS A 200 6.38 -2.97 10.64
CA CYS A 200 5.13 -3.31 9.92
C CYS A 200 4.33 -2.11 9.42
N HIS A 201 4.88 -0.89 9.46
CA HIS A 201 4.23 0.32 8.97
C HIS A 201 4.58 0.59 7.51
N HIS A 202 3.77 1.42 6.84
CA HIS A 202 4.03 1.79 5.45
C HIS A 202 5.39 2.46 5.29
N ALA A 203 6.26 1.83 4.50
CA ALA A 203 7.60 2.27 4.19
C ALA A 203 7.97 1.74 2.81
N ARG A 204 8.78 2.50 2.06
CA ARG A 204 9.43 1.96 0.86
C ARG A 204 10.68 1.19 1.30
N PHE A 205 10.79 -0.07 0.91
CA PHE A 205 11.91 -0.92 1.31
C PHE A 205 13.26 -0.29 0.92
N SER A 206 14.24 -0.36 1.82
CA SER A 206 15.60 0.08 1.58
C SER A 206 16.60 -0.84 2.30
N GLN A 207 17.88 -0.73 1.94
CA GLN A 207 18.96 -1.46 2.63
C GLN A 207 19.25 -0.92 4.05
N THR A 208 18.54 0.11 4.50
CA THR A 208 18.60 0.60 5.87
C THR A 208 17.82 -0.29 6.84
N ILE A 209 16.79 -0.99 6.37
CA ILE A 209 15.94 -1.83 7.24
C ILE A 209 16.76 -2.93 7.94
N PRO A 210 17.64 -3.70 7.26
CA PRO A 210 18.53 -4.66 7.93
C PRO A 210 19.51 -4.05 8.96
N GLN A 211 19.71 -2.73 8.96
CA GLN A 211 20.58 -2.04 9.93
C GLN A 211 19.82 -1.57 11.18
N VAL A 212 18.50 -1.72 11.19
CA VAL A 212 17.60 -1.39 12.31
C VAL A 212 17.14 -2.68 12.99
N MET A 213 16.91 -3.72 12.20
CA MET A 213 16.34 -4.97 12.68
C MET A 213 17.43 -5.97 13.09
N PRO A 214 17.21 -6.80 14.11
CA PRO A 214 18.15 -7.84 14.52
C PRO A 214 18.50 -8.83 13.39
N PRO A 215 19.70 -9.44 13.37
CA PRO A 215 20.13 -10.33 12.29
C PRO A 215 19.22 -11.55 12.04
N ASN A 216 18.51 -12.04 13.05
CA ASN A 216 17.60 -13.19 12.95
C ASN A 216 16.18 -12.82 12.48
N THR A 217 15.97 -11.59 11.99
CA THR A 217 14.67 -11.07 11.55
C THR A 217 14.14 -11.81 10.32
N LEU A 218 12.86 -12.21 10.38
CA LEU A 218 12.16 -12.80 9.24
C LEU A 218 11.51 -11.71 8.39
N TYR A 219 11.80 -11.71 7.09
CA TYR A 219 11.23 -10.77 6.12
C TYR A 219 10.00 -11.38 5.46
N ILE A 220 8.90 -10.63 5.49
CA ILE A 220 7.59 -11.03 5.00
C ILE A 220 7.01 -9.88 4.18
N THR A 221 6.25 -10.20 3.13
CA THR A 221 5.45 -9.21 2.40
C THR A 221 4.21 -9.89 1.82
N ILE A 222 3.35 -9.14 1.14
CA ILE A 222 2.12 -9.62 0.53
C ILE A 222 1.93 -8.97 -0.85
N VAL A 223 1.59 -9.79 -1.84
CA VAL A 223 1.24 -9.36 -3.20
C VAL A 223 -0.21 -9.71 -3.51
N ARG A 224 -0.76 -9.15 -4.58
CA ARG A 224 -2.14 -9.36 -5.04
C ARG A 224 -2.21 -9.21 -6.56
N ASP A 225 -3.25 -9.74 -7.20
CA ASP A 225 -3.48 -9.53 -8.64
C ASP A 225 -3.33 -8.02 -8.99
N PRO A 226 -2.39 -7.66 -9.87
CA PRO A 226 -2.13 -6.27 -10.26
C PRO A 226 -3.36 -5.53 -10.78
N VAL A 227 -4.32 -6.23 -11.39
CA VAL A 227 -5.59 -5.63 -11.83
C VAL A 227 -6.38 -5.08 -10.65
N LYS A 228 -6.52 -5.89 -9.59
CA LYS A 228 -7.24 -5.50 -8.36
C LYS A 228 -6.47 -4.44 -7.57
N VAL A 229 -5.14 -4.51 -7.57
CA VAL A 229 -4.29 -3.50 -6.93
C VAL A 229 -4.47 -2.15 -7.63
N PHE A 230 -4.38 -2.13 -8.96
CA PHE A 230 -4.43 -0.90 -9.72
C PHE A 230 -5.81 -0.25 -9.72
N GLU A 231 -6.90 -1.02 -9.91
CA GLU A 231 -8.27 -0.50 -9.78
C GLU A 231 -8.49 0.14 -8.41
N SER A 232 -8.08 -0.56 -7.36
CA SER A 232 -8.24 -0.07 -6.00
C SER A 232 -7.37 1.17 -5.74
N ALA A 233 -6.15 1.23 -6.28
CA ALA A 233 -5.26 2.38 -6.16
C ALA A 233 -5.79 3.59 -6.94
N PHE A 234 -6.29 3.39 -8.15
CA PHE A 234 -6.82 4.45 -9.02
C PHE A 234 -7.93 5.23 -8.33
N ILE A 235 -8.86 4.50 -7.71
CA ILE A 235 -10.00 5.08 -6.98
C ILE A 235 -9.57 5.64 -5.62
N TYR A 236 -8.79 4.87 -4.84
CA TYR A 236 -8.43 5.25 -3.48
C TYR A 236 -7.53 6.49 -3.43
N PHE A 237 -6.59 6.62 -4.37
CA PHE A 237 -5.68 7.76 -4.46
C PHE A 237 -6.18 8.87 -5.40
N LYS A 238 -7.43 8.78 -5.86
CA LYS A 238 -8.10 9.78 -6.71
C LYS A 238 -7.25 10.19 -7.91
N MET A 239 -6.76 9.19 -8.63
CA MET A 239 -5.97 9.43 -9.84
C MET A 239 -6.79 10.15 -10.90
N ASP A 240 -8.08 9.85 -11.00
CA ASP A 240 -9.06 10.58 -11.81
C ASP A 240 -9.02 12.09 -11.53
N TYR A 241 -9.18 12.51 -10.27
CA TYR A 241 -9.13 13.91 -9.87
C TYR A 241 -7.77 14.54 -10.18
N ARG A 242 -6.69 13.83 -9.83
CA ARG A 242 -5.31 14.32 -10.02
C ARG A 242 -4.92 14.50 -11.48
N LEU A 243 -5.61 13.82 -12.39
CA LEU A 243 -5.40 13.89 -13.83
C LEU A 243 -6.46 14.75 -14.54
N GLY A 244 -7.31 15.48 -13.80
CA GLY A 244 -8.34 16.34 -14.37
C GLY A 244 -9.53 15.59 -14.99
N MET A 245 -9.73 14.32 -14.60
CA MET A 245 -10.83 13.44 -15.04
C MET A 245 -11.85 13.21 -13.92
N THR A 246 -12.01 14.17 -13.01
CA THR A 246 -12.91 14.06 -11.84
C THR A 246 -14.33 13.67 -12.27
N ASN A 247 -14.92 12.69 -11.58
CA ASN A 247 -16.29 12.18 -11.81
C ASN A 247 -16.52 11.59 -13.21
N ASP A 248 -15.47 11.30 -13.97
CA ASP A 248 -15.60 10.62 -15.25
C ASP A 248 -15.69 9.09 -15.02
N PRO A 249 -16.83 8.45 -15.33
CA PRO A 249 -16.98 7.00 -15.14
C PRO A 249 -16.05 6.19 -16.04
N LYS A 250 -15.44 6.80 -17.07
CA LYS A 250 -14.46 6.20 -17.98
C LYS A 250 -13.04 6.69 -17.72
N ALA A 251 -12.77 7.30 -16.56
CA ALA A 251 -11.45 7.85 -16.24
C ALA A 251 -10.33 6.80 -16.33
N LEU A 252 -10.60 5.57 -15.89
CA LEU A 252 -9.64 4.48 -15.93
C LEU A 252 -9.34 4.06 -17.38
N GLU A 253 -10.35 3.88 -18.22
CA GLU A 253 -10.16 3.57 -19.64
C GLU A 253 -9.43 4.70 -20.39
N LYS A 254 -9.79 5.96 -20.11
CA LYS A 254 -9.11 7.13 -20.69
C LYS A 254 -7.66 7.18 -20.27
N PHE A 255 -7.36 6.92 -19.00
CA PHE A 255 -5.99 6.77 -18.51
C PHE A 255 -5.25 5.71 -19.32
N LEU A 256 -5.79 4.49 -19.41
CA LEU A 256 -5.10 3.37 -20.07
C LEU A 256 -4.84 3.61 -21.56
N LYS A 257 -5.73 4.31 -22.26
CA LYS A 257 -5.53 4.67 -23.68
C LYS A 257 -4.30 5.54 -23.92
N ASN A 258 -3.94 6.40 -22.96
CA ASN A 258 -2.83 7.35 -23.07
C ASN A 258 -1.93 7.32 -21.81
N ALA A 259 -1.71 6.13 -21.23
CA ALA A 259 -1.16 5.98 -19.88
C ALA A 259 0.20 6.64 -19.71
N GLU A 260 1.08 6.52 -20.70
CA GLU A 260 2.41 7.13 -20.66
C GLU A 260 2.34 8.66 -20.62
N SER A 261 1.44 9.28 -21.40
CA SER A 261 1.26 10.75 -21.39
C SER A 261 0.77 11.24 -20.03
N TYR A 262 -0.22 10.56 -19.43
CA TYR A 262 -0.70 10.90 -18.10
C TYR A 262 0.38 10.67 -17.03
N TYR A 263 1.14 9.59 -17.14
CA TYR A 263 2.23 9.28 -16.22
C TYR A 263 3.35 10.32 -16.28
N GLN A 264 3.73 10.78 -17.47
CA GLN A 264 4.79 11.78 -17.63
C GLN A 264 4.37 13.17 -17.18
N SER A 265 3.11 13.55 -17.42
CA SER A 265 2.56 14.84 -16.97
C SER A 265 2.21 14.89 -15.49
N ALA A 266 2.07 13.73 -14.82
CA ALA A 266 1.75 13.69 -13.40
C ALA A 266 2.89 14.22 -12.52
N THR A 267 2.56 15.19 -11.67
CA THR A 267 3.47 15.76 -10.66
C THR A 267 3.87 14.77 -9.58
N ASN A 268 3.07 13.73 -9.38
CA ASN A 268 3.35 12.65 -8.45
C ASN A 268 3.02 11.32 -9.13
N LYS A 269 4.04 10.47 -9.29
CA LYS A 269 3.94 9.21 -10.04
C LYS A 269 3.69 7.99 -9.13
N VAL A 270 3.62 8.22 -7.81
CA VAL A 270 3.46 7.16 -6.82
C VAL A 270 2.12 6.46 -7.02
N HIS A 271 2.14 5.13 -6.93
CA HIS A 271 1.03 4.19 -7.19
C HIS A 271 0.54 4.12 -8.64
N MET A 272 1.03 4.97 -9.55
CA MET A 272 0.51 5.03 -10.93
C MET A 272 1.05 3.93 -11.85
N LYS A 273 2.18 3.30 -11.51
CA LYS A 273 2.78 2.21 -12.30
C LYS A 273 3.57 1.29 -11.38
N ASN A 274 3.35 -0.01 -11.49
CA ASN A 274 3.99 -1.06 -10.68
C ASN A 274 4.07 -0.74 -9.16
N PRO A 275 2.95 -0.40 -8.50
CA PRO A 275 2.94 -0.01 -7.08
C PRO A 275 3.58 -1.04 -6.14
N MET A 276 3.42 -2.35 -6.39
CA MET A 276 3.99 -3.36 -5.49
C MET A 276 5.52 -3.40 -5.61
N LEU A 277 6.08 -3.39 -6.82
CA LEU A 277 7.52 -3.25 -7.02
C LEU A 277 8.07 -1.97 -6.37
N PHE A 278 7.34 -0.86 -6.49
CA PHE A 278 7.72 0.41 -5.86
C PHE A 278 7.85 0.26 -4.34
N ASP A 279 6.83 -0.31 -3.68
CA ASP A 279 6.81 -0.54 -2.23
C ASP A 279 7.97 -1.45 -1.78
N LEU A 280 8.30 -2.46 -2.59
CA LEU A 280 9.44 -3.37 -2.39
C LEU A 280 10.81 -2.72 -2.71
N GLY A 281 10.84 -1.42 -3.00
CA GLY A 281 12.06 -0.65 -3.15
C GLY A 281 12.69 -0.73 -4.55
N PHE A 282 11.96 -1.20 -5.56
CA PHE A 282 12.43 -1.14 -6.94
C PHE A 282 12.31 0.30 -7.49
N SER A 283 13.27 0.74 -8.30
CA SER A 283 13.32 2.11 -8.79
C SER A 283 12.32 2.37 -9.91
N MET A 284 11.70 3.56 -9.92
CA MET A 284 10.73 3.91 -10.97
C MET A 284 11.42 4.09 -12.33
N GLU A 285 12.68 4.53 -12.31
CA GLU A 285 13.51 4.68 -13.51
C GLU A 285 13.72 3.34 -14.22
N ASP A 286 13.74 2.23 -13.48
CA ASP A 286 14.02 0.90 -13.99
C ASP A 286 12.78 0.10 -14.42
N PHE A 287 11.57 0.67 -14.30
CA PHE A 287 10.32 -0.03 -14.63
C PHE A 287 10.20 -0.49 -16.08
N HIS A 288 11.02 0.06 -16.99
CA HIS A 288 11.06 -0.33 -18.39
C HIS A 288 11.96 -1.57 -18.64
N SER A 289 12.81 -1.94 -17.69
CA SER A 289 13.81 -2.99 -17.87
C SER A 289 13.34 -4.32 -17.26
N GLU A 290 12.84 -5.21 -18.12
CA GLU A 290 12.43 -6.56 -17.71
C GLU A 290 13.58 -7.36 -17.08
N ALA A 291 14.81 -7.18 -17.57
CA ALA A 291 15.98 -7.85 -17.01
C ALA A 291 16.26 -7.43 -15.56
N LEU A 292 16.15 -6.13 -15.26
CA LEU A 292 16.30 -5.62 -13.90
C LEU A 292 15.14 -6.07 -12.99
N ILE A 293 13.92 -6.09 -13.51
CA ILE A 293 12.73 -6.59 -12.79
C ILE A 293 12.91 -8.08 -12.44
N GLN A 294 13.33 -8.92 -13.40
CA GLN A 294 13.59 -10.34 -13.15
C GLN A 294 14.70 -10.54 -12.10
N LYS A 295 15.77 -9.73 -12.15
CA LYS A 295 16.83 -9.74 -11.14
C LYS A 295 16.32 -9.33 -9.75
N ALA A 296 15.44 -8.33 -9.68
CA ALA A 296 14.80 -7.90 -8.44
C ALA A 296 13.88 -9.00 -7.88
N ILE A 297 13.05 -9.65 -8.70
CA ILE A 297 12.18 -10.75 -8.28
C ILE A 297 13.00 -11.91 -7.69
N LYS A 298 14.12 -12.30 -8.33
CA LYS A 298 15.05 -13.29 -7.78
C LYS A 298 15.62 -12.86 -6.43
N THR A 299 15.93 -11.58 -6.29
CA THR A 299 16.42 -11.00 -5.03
C THR A 299 15.35 -11.03 -3.94
N PHE A 300 14.11 -10.68 -4.27
CA PHE A 300 12.97 -10.74 -3.36
C PHE A 300 12.69 -12.16 -2.91
N HIS A 301 12.70 -13.13 -3.83
CA HIS A 301 12.48 -14.54 -3.50
C HIS A 301 13.52 -15.07 -2.50
N LYS A 302 14.78 -14.63 -2.60
CA LYS A 302 15.83 -14.97 -1.62
C LYS A 302 15.67 -14.25 -0.28
N ARG A 303 15.19 -13.01 -0.29
CA ARG A 303 15.08 -12.17 0.91
C ARG A 303 13.86 -12.49 1.76
N PHE A 304 12.69 -12.59 1.13
CA PHE A 304 11.44 -12.80 1.84
C PHE A 304 11.25 -14.27 2.15
N ARG A 305 11.21 -14.61 3.45
CA ARG A 305 10.98 -15.99 3.88
C ARG A 305 9.57 -16.46 3.54
N LEU A 306 8.62 -15.53 3.49
CA LEU A 306 7.27 -15.72 2.98
C LEU A 306 6.83 -14.48 2.19
N VAL A 307 6.36 -14.70 0.96
CA VAL A 307 5.56 -13.72 0.22
C VAL A 307 4.14 -14.24 0.17
N MET A 308 3.26 -13.61 0.92
CA MET A 308 1.83 -13.94 0.96
C MET A 308 1.17 -13.51 -0.36
N VAL A 309 0.10 -14.18 -0.74
CA VAL A 309 -0.70 -13.80 -1.91
C VAL A 309 -2.14 -13.60 -1.47
N ALA A 310 -2.70 -12.42 -1.75
CA ALA A 310 -4.03 -12.06 -1.26
C ALA A 310 -5.16 -12.97 -1.79
N GLU A 311 -4.98 -13.57 -2.97
CA GLU A 311 -5.88 -14.59 -3.52
C GLU A 311 -5.84 -15.93 -2.74
N TYR A 312 -4.78 -16.19 -1.96
CA TYR A 312 -4.60 -17.34 -1.08
C TYR A 312 -4.40 -16.87 0.37
N PHE A 313 -5.22 -15.91 0.80
CA PHE A 313 -4.97 -15.17 2.04
C PHE A 313 -4.97 -16.08 3.27
N GLU A 314 -5.94 -16.98 3.37
CA GLU A 314 -6.09 -17.86 4.54
C GLU A 314 -4.99 -18.92 4.58
N GLU A 315 -4.63 -19.51 3.44
CA GLU A 315 -3.47 -20.41 3.33
C GLU A 315 -2.18 -19.68 3.66
N SER A 316 -2.04 -18.42 3.21
CA SER A 316 -0.91 -17.57 3.55
C SER A 316 -0.82 -17.31 5.05
N LEU A 317 -1.95 -17.20 5.76
CA LEU A 317 -1.98 -17.06 7.23
C LEU A 317 -1.57 -18.35 7.94
N ILE A 318 -1.95 -19.53 7.44
CA ILE A 318 -1.47 -20.80 7.99
C ILE A 318 0.04 -20.92 7.84
N LEU A 319 0.57 -20.60 6.65
CA LEU A 319 2.02 -20.58 6.41
C LEU A 319 2.74 -19.55 7.26
N LEU A 320 2.14 -18.37 7.48
CA LEU A 320 2.67 -17.31 8.36
C LEU A 320 2.73 -17.78 9.81
N ARG A 321 1.64 -18.33 10.33
CA ARG A 321 1.52 -18.86 11.69
C ARG A 321 2.60 -19.90 11.98
N ASP A 322 2.76 -20.86 11.07
CA ASP A 322 3.73 -21.94 11.24
C ASP A 322 5.17 -21.43 11.09
N LEU A 323 5.42 -20.50 10.16
CA LEU A 323 6.72 -19.85 10.01
C LEU A 323 7.14 -19.10 11.28
N LEU A 324 6.20 -18.44 11.95
CA LEU A 324 6.46 -17.64 13.14
C LEU A 324 6.36 -18.44 14.44
N CYS A 325 5.94 -19.71 14.37
CA CYS A 325 5.67 -20.55 15.54
C CYS A 325 4.63 -19.91 16.48
N TRP A 326 3.62 -19.26 15.89
CA TRP A 326 2.53 -18.62 16.62
C TRP A 326 1.33 -19.56 16.78
N SER A 327 0.42 -19.23 17.69
CA SER A 327 -0.83 -19.99 17.84
C SER A 327 -1.85 -19.61 16.74
N THR A 328 -2.91 -20.40 16.60
CA THR A 328 -3.99 -20.05 15.66
C THR A 328 -4.70 -18.77 16.10
N GLU A 329 -4.89 -18.58 17.41
CA GLU A 329 -5.49 -17.40 18.02
C GLU A 329 -4.70 -16.11 17.73
N ASP A 330 -3.37 -16.21 17.66
CA ASP A 330 -2.50 -15.08 17.33
C ASP A 330 -2.71 -14.57 15.89
N VAL A 331 -3.18 -15.43 14.96
CA VAL A 331 -3.39 -15.09 13.54
C VAL A 331 -4.86 -15.00 13.13
N VAL A 332 -5.80 -15.17 14.07
CA VAL A 332 -7.23 -14.85 13.84
C VAL A 332 -7.36 -13.42 13.36
N VAL A 333 -8.27 -13.15 12.43
CA VAL A 333 -8.28 -11.85 11.76
C VAL A 333 -9.67 -11.39 11.33
N PHE A 334 -9.95 -10.10 11.47
CA PHE A 334 -11.08 -9.44 10.83
C PHE A 334 -10.60 -8.64 9.63
N LYS A 335 -11.34 -8.68 8.52
CA LYS A 335 -10.94 -8.01 7.28
C LYS A 335 -11.00 -6.49 7.45
N MET A 336 -9.84 -5.85 7.54
CA MET A 336 -9.72 -4.40 7.70
C MET A 336 -9.80 -3.66 6.36
N ASN A 337 -10.32 -2.43 6.38
CA ASN A 337 -10.38 -1.51 5.24
C ASN A 337 -11.12 -2.07 4.02
N THR A 338 -12.18 -2.84 4.26
CA THR A 338 -13.07 -3.32 3.19
C THR A 338 -13.87 -2.14 2.64
N ARG A 339 -13.81 -1.94 1.32
CA ARG A 339 -14.64 -0.95 0.62
C ARG A 339 -16.08 -1.45 0.58
N LYS A 340 -17.05 -0.54 0.62
CA LYS A 340 -18.42 -0.86 0.24
C LYS A 340 -18.49 -1.34 -1.22
N ASP A 341 -19.44 -2.22 -1.51
CA ASP A 341 -19.57 -2.85 -2.84
C ASP A 341 -19.83 -1.81 -3.95
N ASP A 342 -20.54 -0.73 -3.62
CA ASP A 342 -20.79 0.42 -4.49
C ASP A 342 -19.53 1.20 -4.93
N SER A 343 -18.42 1.00 -4.21
CA SER A 343 -17.15 1.70 -4.42
C SER A 343 -16.15 0.87 -5.26
N ILE A 344 -16.62 -0.23 -5.84
CA ILE A 344 -15.85 -1.14 -6.71
C ILE A 344 -16.34 -0.97 -8.15
N VAL A 345 -15.43 -0.66 -9.07
CA VAL A 345 -15.78 -0.48 -10.49
C VAL A 345 -15.69 -1.83 -11.23
N PRO A 346 -16.78 -2.32 -11.85
CA PRO A 346 -16.72 -3.49 -12.73
C PRO A 346 -15.84 -3.19 -13.95
N LEU A 347 -14.89 -4.09 -14.24
CA LEU A 347 -13.93 -3.91 -15.35
C LEU A 347 -14.21 -4.90 -16.50
N THR A 348 -14.17 -4.39 -17.73
CA THR A 348 -14.16 -5.23 -18.95
C THR A 348 -12.84 -5.98 -19.09
N GLU A 349 -12.83 -7.10 -19.82
CA GLU A 349 -11.58 -7.84 -20.08
C GLU A 349 -10.53 -6.99 -20.82
N GLN A 350 -10.97 -6.12 -21.74
CA GLN A 350 -10.07 -5.18 -22.42
C GLN A 350 -9.40 -4.21 -21.42
N THR A 351 -10.18 -3.67 -20.47
CA THR A 351 -9.64 -2.80 -19.40
C THR A 351 -8.64 -3.58 -18.53
N LYS A 352 -8.96 -4.83 -18.16
CA LYS A 352 -8.05 -5.67 -17.36
C LYS A 352 -6.72 -5.92 -18.08
N GLU A 353 -6.75 -6.24 -19.37
CA GLU A 353 -5.53 -6.46 -20.16
C GLU A 353 -4.70 -5.18 -20.29
N GLY A 354 -5.36 -4.04 -20.50
CA GLY A 354 -4.69 -2.73 -20.48
C GLY A 354 -3.95 -2.47 -19.15
N ILE A 355 -4.57 -2.82 -18.02
CA ILE A 355 -3.94 -2.70 -16.69
C ILE A 355 -2.74 -3.65 -16.54
N ARG A 356 -2.85 -4.90 -17.02
CA ARG A 356 -1.76 -5.88 -16.98
C ARG A 356 -0.56 -5.41 -17.80
N SER A 357 -0.81 -4.93 -19.02
CA SER A 357 0.21 -4.36 -19.89
C SER A 357 0.89 -3.14 -19.27
N TRP A 358 0.10 -2.21 -18.71
CA TRP A 358 0.64 -1.02 -18.05
C TRP A 358 1.49 -1.32 -16.81
N ASN A 359 1.08 -2.32 -16.03
CA ASN A 359 1.75 -2.76 -14.80
C ASN A 359 2.53 -4.07 -14.98
N LYS A 360 3.20 -4.24 -16.13
CA LYS A 360 3.91 -5.48 -16.49
C LYS A 360 4.89 -5.96 -15.41
N GLY A 361 5.58 -5.05 -14.73
CA GLY A 361 6.51 -5.41 -13.66
C GLY A 361 5.82 -6.06 -12.45
N ASP A 362 4.69 -5.51 -12.04
CA ASP A 362 3.86 -6.10 -10.97
C ASP A 362 3.19 -7.40 -11.42
N VAL A 363 2.87 -7.57 -12.71
CA VAL A 363 2.42 -8.86 -13.28
C VAL A 363 3.50 -9.93 -13.14
N MET A 364 4.74 -9.63 -13.55
CA MET A 364 5.86 -10.56 -13.40
C MET A 364 6.11 -10.92 -11.92
N LEU A 365 6.02 -9.94 -11.03
CA LEU A 365 6.15 -10.14 -9.58
C LEU A 365 5.05 -11.08 -9.05
N TYR A 366 3.79 -10.77 -9.38
CA TYR A 366 2.62 -11.53 -8.93
C TYR A 366 2.66 -12.96 -9.43
N GLU A 367 2.90 -13.19 -10.72
CA GLU A 367 2.94 -14.54 -11.31
C GLU A 367 4.01 -15.43 -10.67
N HIS A 368 5.19 -14.87 -10.38
CA HIS A 368 6.26 -15.60 -9.71
C HIS A 368 5.86 -16.05 -8.30
N PHE A 369 5.28 -15.16 -7.51
CA PHE A 369 4.90 -15.48 -6.13
C PHE A 369 3.57 -16.23 -6.03
N ASN A 370 2.69 -16.12 -7.03
CA ASN A 370 1.51 -16.97 -7.15
C ASN A 370 1.91 -18.44 -7.38
N ARG A 371 2.89 -18.72 -8.25
CA ARG A 371 3.46 -20.07 -8.36
C ARG A 371 4.11 -20.52 -7.05
N THR A 372 4.93 -19.66 -6.46
CA THR A 372 5.65 -19.97 -5.21
C THR A 372 4.69 -20.31 -4.05
N ILE A 373 3.56 -19.60 -3.91
CA ILE A 373 2.60 -19.90 -2.83
C ILE A 373 1.87 -21.22 -3.09
N GLN A 374 1.53 -21.52 -4.35
CA GLN A 374 0.91 -22.79 -4.71
C GLN A 374 1.82 -23.98 -4.44
N ASP A 375 3.12 -23.83 -4.73
CA ASP A 375 4.13 -24.83 -4.42
C ASP A 375 4.21 -25.07 -2.90
N ARG A 376 4.28 -23.99 -2.10
CA ARG A 376 4.28 -24.07 -0.63
C ARG A 376 3.02 -24.70 -0.04
N ILE A 377 1.84 -24.42 -0.63
CA ILE A 377 0.59 -25.10 -0.25
C ILE A 377 0.67 -26.60 -0.56
N GLY A 378 1.28 -26.96 -1.69
CA GLY A 378 1.55 -28.35 -2.06
C GLY A 378 2.49 -29.05 -1.08
N GLU A 379 3.62 -28.42 -0.75
CA GLU A 379 4.62 -28.92 0.21
C GLU A 379 4.06 -29.07 1.63
N TYR A 380 3.21 -28.14 2.05
CA TYR A 380 2.52 -28.22 3.34
C TYR A 380 1.53 -29.41 3.40
N GLY A 381 1.06 -29.86 2.25
CA GLY A 381 0.03 -30.88 2.08
C GLY A 381 -1.36 -30.25 1.97
N ARG A 382 -2.03 -30.43 0.82
CA ARG A 382 -3.32 -29.76 0.53
C ARG A 382 -4.45 -30.15 1.49
N ALA A 383 -4.53 -31.43 1.89
CA ALA A 383 -5.53 -31.89 2.85
C ALA A 383 -5.32 -31.25 4.22
N ARG A 384 -4.07 -31.25 4.71
CA ARG A 384 -3.67 -30.58 5.96
C ARG A 384 -3.91 -29.07 5.89
N MET A 385 -3.60 -28.43 4.75
CA MET A 385 -3.88 -27.01 4.55
C MET A 385 -5.37 -26.71 4.71
N ALA A 386 -6.24 -27.50 4.06
CA ALA A 386 -7.69 -27.33 4.15
C ALA A 386 -8.19 -27.48 5.59
N GLU A 387 -7.69 -28.48 6.33
CA GLU A 387 -8.02 -28.66 7.75
C GLU A 387 -7.62 -27.46 8.60
N GLN A 388 -6.40 -26.95 8.41
CA GLN A 388 -5.87 -25.83 9.19
C GLN A 388 -6.57 -24.51 8.85
N VAL A 389 -6.94 -24.31 7.58
CA VAL A 389 -7.79 -23.19 7.14
C VAL A 389 -9.18 -23.30 7.77
N ALA A 390 -9.79 -24.49 7.82
CA ALA A 390 -11.08 -24.69 8.46
C ALA A 390 -11.03 -24.34 9.96
N LEU A 391 -9.97 -24.77 10.66
CA LEU A 391 -9.76 -24.41 12.06
C LEU A 391 -9.59 -22.89 12.26
N LEU A 392 -8.81 -22.22 11.40
CA LEU A 392 -8.65 -20.76 11.45
C LEU A 392 -9.99 -20.04 11.22
N ARG A 393 -10.78 -20.49 10.25
CA ARG A 393 -12.12 -19.94 9.98
C ARG A 393 -13.04 -20.12 11.17
N GLN A 394 -13.07 -21.31 11.77
CA GLN A 394 -13.85 -21.57 12.97
C GLN A 394 -13.47 -20.62 14.10
N LYS A 395 -12.18 -20.50 14.43
CA LYS A 395 -11.70 -19.59 15.50
C LYS A 395 -11.99 -18.13 15.22
N THR A 396 -11.90 -17.74 13.95
CA THR A 396 -12.27 -16.39 13.50
C THR A 396 -13.75 -16.14 13.67
N GLN A 397 -14.60 -17.09 13.30
CA GLN A 397 -16.05 -16.99 13.43
C GLN A 397 -16.50 -16.96 14.89
N GLU A 398 -15.95 -17.83 15.75
CA GLU A 398 -16.22 -17.82 17.20
C GLU A 398 -15.94 -16.45 17.82
N LEU A 399 -14.81 -15.83 17.47
CA LEU A 399 -14.47 -14.50 17.96
C LEU A 399 -15.33 -13.40 17.32
N TYR A 400 -15.67 -13.55 16.04
CA TYR A 400 -16.54 -12.61 15.33
C TYR A 400 -17.94 -12.57 15.93
N ASP A 401 -18.56 -13.73 16.15
CA ASP A 401 -19.91 -13.85 16.71
C ASP A 401 -19.98 -13.27 18.12
N LYS A 402 -18.92 -13.48 18.90
CA LYS A 402 -18.76 -12.87 20.22
C LYS A 402 -18.66 -11.35 20.11
N CYS A 403 -17.72 -10.83 19.33
CA CYS A 403 -17.33 -9.43 19.41
C CYS A 403 -18.19 -8.48 18.55
N ILE A 404 -18.59 -8.89 17.35
CA ILE A 404 -19.05 -7.97 16.30
C ILE A 404 -20.58 -7.94 16.23
N GLU A 405 -21.14 -6.74 16.33
CA GLU A 405 -22.53 -6.44 16.03
C GLU A 405 -22.71 -6.11 14.54
N SER A 406 -21.82 -5.29 13.97
CA SER A 406 -21.83 -4.93 12.55
C SER A 406 -20.42 -4.69 12.02
N ASP A 407 -20.14 -5.16 10.81
CA ASP A 407 -18.91 -4.89 10.04
C ASP A 407 -19.15 -4.05 8.78
N LYS A 408 -20.35 -3.45 8.68
CA LYS A 408 -20.81 -2.64 7.54
C LYS A 408 -21.32 -1.27 7.96
N ALA A 409 -21.02 -0.85 9.19
CA ALA A 409 -21.45 0.43 9.71
C ALA A 409 -20.77 1.59 8.96
N ASN A 410 -21.41 2.76 8.99
CA ASN A 410 -20.77 3.98 8.54
C ASN A 410 -19.68 4.42 9.53
N LYS A 411 -18.82 5.34 9.11
CA LYS A 411 -17.71 5.84 9.93
C LYS A 411 -18.19 6.53 11.21
N GLU A 412 -19.35 7.15 11.13
CA GLU A 412 -19.99 7.91 12.21
C GLU A 412 -20.41 6.96 13.33
N ASP A 413 -20.93 5.79 12.94
CA ASP A 413 -21.52 4.78 13.82
C ASP A 413 -20.50 3.75 14.34
N GLY A 414 -19.34 3.64 13.69
CA GLY A 414 -18.28 2.72 14.11
C GLY A 414 -17.58 3.11 15.41
N ASP A 415 -17.19 2.11 16.21
CA ASP A 415 -16.51 2.32 17.50
C ASP A 415 -15.15 3.01 17.33
N PHE A 416 -14.52 2.85 16.17
CA PHE A 416 -13.30 3.55 15.80
C PHE A 416 -13.48 4.35 14.52
N LYS A 417 -12.90 5.56 14.50
CA LYS A 417 -12.95 6.45 13.34
C LYS A 417 -12.04 5.94 12.21
N VAL A 418 -12.60 5.13 11.31
CA VAL A 418 -11.93 4.68 10.10
C VAL A 418 -11.65 5.87 9.18
N TRP A 419 -10.44 5.92 8.61
CA TRP A 419 -10.09 6.94 7.63
C TRP A 419 -10.75 6.63 6.28
N GLN A 420 -11.39 7.64 5.68
CA GLN A 420 -12.02 7.53 4.38
C GLN A 420 -11.38 8.54 3.40
N PRO A 421 -10.83 8.09 2.26
CA PRO A 421 -10.58 9.01 1.17
C PRO A 421 -11.89 9.68 0.74
N PHE A 422 -11.80 10.92 0.25
CA PHE A 422 -12.96 11.63 -0.31
C PHE A 422 -13.70 10.72 -1.30
N GLY A 423 -15.03 10.58 -1.22
CA GLY A 423 -15.81 9.73 -2.13
C GLY A 423 -15.36 8.27 -2.24
N VAL A 424 -14.81 7.68 -1.16
CA VAL A 424 -14.58 6.24 -1.03
C VAL A 424 -15.06 5.82 0.35
N HIS A 425 -16.06 4.96 0.41
CA HIS A 425 -16.63 4.51 1.66
C HIS A 425 -15.97 3.22 2.14
N ILE A 426 -15.42 3.28 3.35
CA ILE A 426 -14.80 2.15 4.04
C ILE A 426 -15.72 1.74 5.18
N ASN A 427 -16.02 0.44 5.27
CA ASN A 427 -16.83 -0.11 6.34
C ASN A 427 -16.17 0.09 7.71
N ALA A 428 -16.98 0.38 8.72
CA ALA A 428 -16.57 0.41 10.11
C ALA A 428 -17.15 -0.78 10.89
N PHE A 429 -16.44 -1.18 11.94
CA PHE A 429 -16.90 -2.19 12.89
C PHE A 429 -17.64 -1.54 14.05
N VAL A 430 -18.67 -2.24 14.53
CA VAL A 430 -19.40 -1.99 15.77
C VAL A 430 -19.32 -3.27 16.60
N LEU A 431 -18.83 -3.14 17.82
CA LEU A 431 -18.80 -4.18 18.82
C LEU A 431 -20.16 -4.31 19.47
N ARG A 432 -20.51 -5.54 19.84
CA ARG A 432 -21.66 -5.79 20.70
C ARG A 432 -21.52 -5.01 22.00
N THR A 433 -22.65 -4.53 22.51
CA THR A 433 -22.69 -3.67 23.70
C THR A 433 -22.00 -4.31 24.91
N GLU A 434 -22.14 -5.62 25.09
CA GLU A 434 -21.54 -6.38 26.20
C GLU A 434 -20.02 -6.53 26.07
N GLU A 435 -19.46 -6.37 24.86
CA GLU A 435 -18.05 -6.61 24.54
C GLU A 435 -17.26 -5.31 24.27
N LYS A 436 -17.89 -4.13 24.42
CA LYS A 436 -17.23 -2.83 24.21
C LYS A 436 -16.00 -2.62 25.09
N GLU A 437 -16.05 -3.09 26.33
CA GLU A 437 -14.94 -3.02 27.28
C GLU A 437 -13.97 -4.21 27.17
N ASN A 438 -14.21 -5.18 26.27
CA ASN A 438 -13.34 -6.33 26.09
C ASN A 438 -12.08 -5.95 25.29
N PRO A 439 -10.87 -5.99 25.91
CA PRO A 439 -9.64 -5.57 25.23
C PRO A 439 -9.26 -6.46 24.05
N LEU A 440 -9.68 -7.73 24.01
CA LEU A 440 -9.46 -8.60 22.87
C LEU A 440 -10.32 -8.13 21.68
N CYS A 441 -11.62 -7.94 21.89
CA CYS A 441 -12.55 -7.48 20.84
C CYS A 441 -12.16 -6.11 20.30
N ALA A 442 -11.85 -5.15 21.19
CA ALA A 442 -11.40 -3.82 20.79
C ALA A 442 -10.17 -3.89 19.88
N ARG A 443 -9.10 -4.58 20.29
CA ARG A 443 -7.84 -4.67 19.51
C ARG A 443 -8.02 -5.29 18.12
N MET A 444 -9.01 -6.17 17.93
CA MET A 444 -9.30 -6.75 16.63
C MET A 444 -9.75 -5.71 15.60
N ILE A 445 -10.36 -4.60 16.03
CA ILE A 445 -10.99 -3.62 15.13
C ILE A 445 -10.32 -2.24 15.15
N ILE A 446 -9.31 -1.99 16.00
CA ILE A 446 -8.58 -0.71 16.04
C ILE A 446 -7.90 -0.47 14.67
N PRO A 447 -8.22 0.65 13.97
CA PRO A 447 -7.57 0.98 12.71
C PRO A 447 -6.11 1.41 12.91
N GLU A 448 -5.30 1.26 11.87
CA GLU A 448 -3.83 1.50 11.89
C GLU A 448 -3.44 2.85 12.53
N ILE A 449 -4.14 3.94 12.20
CA ILE A 449 -3.78 5.29 12.67
C ILE A 449 -3.94 5.36 14.20
N GLN A 450 -5.07 4.89 14.72
CA GLN A 450 -5.36 4.85 16.15
C GLN A 450 -4.42 3.88 16.87
N TYR A 451 -4.19 2.69 16.31
CA TYR A 451 -3.27 1.71 16.90
C TYR A 451 -1.85 2.28 16.99
N THR A 452 -1.38 2.94 15.93
CA THR A 452 -0.06 3.57 15.90
C THR A 452 0.06 4.71 16.91
N LYS A 453 -1.01 5.48 17.13
CA LYS A 453 -1.05 6.48 18.21
C LYS A 453 -0.92 5.81 19.58
N ASN A 454 -1.67 4.74 19.83
CA ASN A 454 -1.65 4.02 21.10
C ASN A 454 -0.26 3.42 21.39
N LEU A 455 0.37 2.80 20.40
CA LEU A 455 1.72 2.23 20.54
C LEU A 455 2.78 3.32 20.75
N ARG A 456 2.69 4.46 20.06
CA ARG A 456 3.62 5.59 20.31
C ARG A 456 3.50 6.14 21.72
N LYS A 457 2.28 6.31 22.22
CA LYS A 457 2.05 6.69 23.62
C LYS A 457 2.62 5.64 24.59
N LYS A 458 2.34 4.35 24.34
CA LYS A 458 2.79 3.24 25.19
C LYS A 458 4.32 3.10 25.23
N GLN A 459 5.02 3.25 24.09
CA GLN A 459 6.46 3.00 23.99
C GLN A 459 7.34 4.22 24.23
N TYR A 460 6.82 5.43 24.01
CA TYR A 460 7.62 6.65 24.04
C TYR A 460 7.01 7.78 24.90
N GLY A 461 5.82 7.58 25.49
CA GLY A 461 5.12 8.64 26.22
C GLY A 461 4.65 9.81 25.36
N ILE A 462 4.74 9.70 24.04
CA ILE A 462 4.40 10.78 23.11
C ILE A 462 2.89 10.81 22.90
N GLU A 463 2.24 11.81 23.49
CA GLU A 463 0.86 12.14 23.15
C GLU A 463 0.85 12.87 21.79
N SER A 464 0.22 12.26 20.78
CA SER A 464 0.03 12.97 19.52
C SER A 464 -0.91 14.15 19.75
N LYS A 465 -0.49 15.38 19.39
CA LYS A 465 -1.41 16.51 19.21
C LYS A 465 -2.59 16.03 18.33
N PRO A 466 -3.84 16.46 18.60
CA PRO A 466 -4.97 16.10 17.76
C PRO A 466 -4.58 16.35 16.30
N GLN A 467 -4.64 15.30 15.49
CA GLN A 467 -4.39 15.46 14.06
C GLN A 467 -5.46 16.42 13.57
N ASN A 468 -5.08 17.66 13.24
CA ASN A 468 -5.98 18.54 12.52
C ASN A 468 -6.32 17.80 11.21
N PRO A 469 -7.60 17.50 10.91
CA PRO A 469 -7.97 16.86 9.66
C PRO A 469 -7.37 17.58 8.45
N GLN A 470 -7.22 18.91 8.54
CA GLN A 470 -6.58 19.76 7.54
C GLN A 470 -5.06 19.57 7.42
N ALA A 471 -4.34 19.13 8.45
CA ALA A 471 -2.90 18.87 8.36
C ALA A 471 -2.60 17.59 7.56
N HIS A 472 -3.47 16.57 7.68
CA HIS A 472 -3.40 15.37 6.84
C HIS A 472 -3.94 15.65 5.44
N GLN A 473 -4.96 16.50 5.32
CA GLN A 473 -5.37 17.10 4.06
C GLN A 473 -4.24 17.91 3.44
N ASN A 474 -3.35 18.55 4.22
CA ASN A 474 -2.19 19.29 3.72
C ASN A 474 -1.06 18.39 3.24
N ASP A 475 -0.86 17.21 3.83
CA ASP A 475 -0.04 16.18 3.19
C ASP A 475 -0.66 15.79 1.85
N VAL A 476 -1.98 15.59 1.81
CA VAL A 476 -2.73 15.38 0.56
C VAL A 476 -2.67 16.60 -0.38
N PHE A 477 -2.67 17.86 0.07
CA PHE A 477 -2.55 19.05 -0.78
C PHE A 477 -1.11 19.30 -1.24
N LYS A 478 -0.13 18.76 -0.51
CA LYS A 478 1.25 18.60 -0.97
C LYS A 478 1.33 17.49 -2.04
N TYR A 479 0.48 16.46 -1.96
CA TYR A 479 0.29 15.41 -2.97
C TYR A 479 -0.64 15.78 -4.16
N LEU A 480 -1.51 16.78 -4.02
CA LEU A 480 -2.47 17.24 -5.03
C LEU A 480 -1.97 18.43 -5.84
N GLY A 481 -0.78 18.97 -5.54
CA GLY A 481 -0.20 20.12 -6.24
C GLY A 481 -1.12 21.35 -6.13
N LYS A 482 -0.88 22.20 -5.13
CA LYS A 482 -1.63 23.45 -4.91
C LYS A 482 -2.01 24.17 -6.22
N ARG A 483 -3.32 24.28 -6.49
CA ARG A 483 -3.92 25.57 -6.88
C ARG A 483 -4.74 26.06 -5.69
N LYS A 484 -4.29 27.17 -5.09
CA LYS A 484 -4.86 27.77 -3.87
C LYS A 484 -6.24 28.42 -4.05
N ASN A 485 -6.88 28.34 -5.22
CA ASN A 485 -8.10 29.09 -5.53
C ASN A 485 -9.19 28.18 -6.09
N ALA A 486 -9.71 27.27 -5.28
CA ALA A 486 -11.02 26.69 -5.54
C ALA A 486 -11.85 26.85 -4.27
N ASN A 487 -12.73 27.86 -4.27
CA ASN A 487 -13.81 27.97 -3.29
C ASN A 487 -14.67 26.71 -3.41
N PHE A 488 -14.66 25.87 -2.38
CA PHE A 488 -15.64 24.80 -2.23
C PHE A 488 -16.68 25.24 -1.20
N PRO A 489 -17.99 25.10 -1.49
CA PRO A 489 -19.05 25.36 -0.53
C PRO A 489 -18.99 24.32 0.59
N GLN A 490 -19.23 24.77 1.82
CA GLN A 490 -19.35 23.92 2.99
C GLN A 490 -20.65 23.11 2.91
N ALA A 491 -20.55 21.80 3.14
CA ALA A 491 -21.64 20.92 3.53
C ALA A 491 -21.14 20.02 4.67
#